data_AF-A0A8B6BNS0-F1
#
_entry.id   AF-A0A8B6BNS0-F1
#
_cell.length_a   1.000
_cell.length_b   1.000
_cell.length_c   1.000
_cell.angle_alpha   90.00
_cell.angle_beta   90.00
_cell.angle_gamma   90.00
#
_symmetry.space_group_name_H-M   'P 1'
#
loop_
_entity.id
_entity.type
_entity.pdbx_description
1 polymer ?
#
loop_
_entity_poly.entity_id
_entity_poly.type
_entity_poly.pdbx_seq_one_letter_code
_entity_poly.pdbx_strand_id
1 'polypeptide(L)'
;MLKELTIISLVLVSVHAKTMCRLDSECASGECCYYHEGYMIVSKRDATLPFNPIHQGGWCEKYLTDGARCNPFNKVNGHCSCGNGLKCTRFPYTTTSSVGKRGLLPGDYLCAPTP
;
A
#
# COMPACT_ATOMS: atom_id res chain seq x y z
N MET A 1 9.79 -60.04 7.07
CA MET A 1 10.03 -58.76 7.77
C MET A 1 9.98 -57.64 6.73
N LEU A 2 8.82 -57.00 6.56
CA LEU A 2 8.63 -55.89 5.63
C LEU A 2 9.16 -54.61 6.28
N LYS A 3 10.09 -53.93 5.61
CA LYS A 3 10.63 -52.64 6.05
C LYS A 3 9.65 -51.53 5.67
N GLU A 4 9.11 -50.85 6.68
CA GLU A 4 8.29 -49.64 6.58
C GLU A 4 9.07 -48.53 5.86
N LEU A 5 8.52 -48.03 4.75
CA LEU A 5 9.08 -46.89 3.99
C LEU A 5 8.39 -45.61 4.45
N THR A 6 9.07 -44.82 5.28
CA THR A 6 8.56 -43.53 5.76
C THR A 6 8.83 -42.43 4.72
N ILE A 7 7.76 -41.88 4.13
CA ILE A 7 7.84 -40.76 3.17
C ILE A 7 7.86 -39.45 3.97
N ILE A 8 9.00 -38.78 4.01
CA ILE A 8 9.14 -37.45 4.62
C ILE A 8 8.77 -36.40 3.57
N SER A 9 7.58 -35.80 3.71
CA SER A 9 7.14 -34.70 2.85
C SER A 9 7.78 -33.39 3.31
N LEU A 10 8.64 -32.80 2.48
CA LEU A 10 9.33 -31.55 2.76
C LEU A 10 8.45 -30.37 2.29
N VAL A 11 7.88 -29.61 3.23
CA VAL A 11 7.12 -28.39 2.91
C VAL A 11 8.08 -27.20 2.87
N LEU A 12 8.41 -26.72 1.68
CA LEU A 12 9.18 -25.49 1.47
C LEU A 12 8.28 -24.27 1.73
N VAL A 13 8.47 -23.60 2.87
CA VAL A 13 7.85 -22.30 3.15
C VAL A 13 8.80 -21.20 2.69
N SER A 14 8.50 -20.58 1.54
CA SER A 14 9.24 -19.42 1.03
C SER A 14 8.91 -18.17 1.85
N VAL A 15 9.81 -17.80 2.77
CA VAL A 15 9.78 -16.52 3.49
C VAL A 15 10.24 -15.41 2.55
N HIS A 16 9.32 -14.56 2.09
CA HIS A 16 9.69 -13.34 1.36
C HIS A 16 10.23 -12.31 2.38
N ALA A 17 11.56 -12.16 2.41
CA ALA A 17 12.17 -11.03 3.10
C ALA A 17 11.75 -9.72 2.42
N LYS A 18 11.43 -8.71 3.22
CA LYS A 18 11.11 -7.37 2.73
C LYS A 18 12.33 -6.85 1.96
N THR A 19 12.19 -6.64 0.66
CA THR A 19 13.32 -6.24 -0.21
C THR A 19 13.49 -4.73 -0.13
N MET A 20 14.70 -4.26 0.16
CA MET A 20 15.03 -2.84 0.13
C MET A 20 15.10 -2.37 -1.32
N CYS A 21 14.60 -1.16 -1.60
CA CYS A 21 14.55 -0.61 -2.95
C CYS A 21 14.83 0.89 -2.94
N ARG A 22 15.16 1.43 -4.10
CA ARG A 22 15.27 2.85 -4.43
C ARG A 22 14.48 3.21 -5.67
N LEU A 23 14.03 2.22 -6.45
CA LEU A 23 13.22 2.37 -7.64
C LEU A 23 12.18 1.25 -7.68
N ASP A 24 11.01 1.53 -8.26
CA ASP A 24 9.95 0.52 -8.45
C ASP A 24 10.43 -0.67 -9.31
N SER A 25 11.41 -0.44 -10.20
CA SER A 25 12.00 -1.47 -11.07
C SER A 25 12.85 -2.50 -10.32
N GLU A 26 13.21 -2.23 -9.07
CA GLU A 26 13.96 -3.18 -8.22
C GLU A 26 13.01 -4.13 -7.48
N CYS A 27 11.70 -3.89 -7.53
CA CYS A 27 10.68 -4.73 -6.93
C CYS A 27 10.09 -5.72 -7.94
N ALA A 28 9.42 -6.77 -7.42
CA ALA A 28 8.79 -7.76 -8.27
C ALA A 28 7.61 -7.16 -9.05
N SER A 29 7.15 -7.85 -10.09
CA SER A 29 5.91 -7.47 -10.78
C SER A 29 4.73 -7.45 -9.81
N GLY A 30 3.99 -6.34 -9.78
CA GLY A 30 2.90 -6.15 -8.83
C GLY A 30 3.33 -5.48 -7.52
N GLU A 31 4.57 -5.04 -7.41
CA GLU A 31 5.10 -4.30 -6.26
C GLU A 31 5.63 -2.92 -6.67
N CYS A 32 5.72 -2.03 -5.70
CA CYS A 32 6.33 -0.71 -5.82
C CYS A 32 7.28 -0.46 -4.67
N CYS A 33 8.14 0.55 -4.81
CA CYS A 33 9.04 0.94 -3.76
C CYS A 33 8.35 1.88 -2.76
N TYR A 34 8.01 1.37 -1.58
CA TYR A 34 7.41 2.13 -0.48
C TYR A 34 8.46 2.89 0.32
N TYR A 35 8.39 4.23 0.29
CA TYR A 35 9.26 5.09 1.07
C TYR A 35 8.64 5.39 2.43
N HIS A 36 9.10 4.66 3.46
CA HIS A 36 8.60 4.85 4.81
C HIS A 36 8.98 6.21 5.41
N GLU A 37 10.14 6.74 5.00
CA GLU A 37 10.67 8.03 5.44
C GLU A 37 10.36 9.10 4.40
N GLY A 38 9.09 9.46 4.25
CA GLY A 38 8.63 10.47 3.28
C GLY A 38 7.75 11.52 3.92
N TYR A 39 7.82 12.75 3.39
CA TYR A 39 7.15 13.97 3.86
C TYR A 39 5.89 13.69 4.67
N MET A 40 5.98 13.78 6.00
CA MET A 40 4.76 13.97 6.77
C MET A 40 4.14 15.28 6.28
N ILE A 41 2.88 15.25 5.85
CA ILE A 41 2.13 16.48 5.60
C ILE A 41 2.00 17.18 6.95
N VAL A 42 2.98 18.03 7.26
CA VAL A 42 2.98 18.87 8.45
C VAL A 42 2.17 20.12 8.18
N SER A 43 1.47 20.61 9.21
CA SER A 43 0.86 21.94 9.17
C SER A 43 1.94 22.98 8.86
N LYS A 44 1.59 24.06 8.12
CA LYS A 44 2.52 25.18 7.86
C LYS A 44 3.16 25.76 9.13
N ARG A 45 2.58 25.51 10.31
CA ARG A 45 3.09 25.95 11.61
C ARG A 45 4.32 25.17 12.10
N ASP A 46 4.57 23.97 11.58
CA ASP A 46 5.65 23.08 12.02
C ASP A 46 6.84 23.06 11.04
N ALA A 47 6.88 24.00 10.09
CA ALA A 47 7.88 24.09 9.03
C ALA A 47 9.29 24.50 9.51
N THR A 48 9.50 24.70 10.80
CA THR A 48 10.80 25.08 11.40
C THR A 48 11.63 23.88 11.87
N LEU A 49 11.11 22.66 11.75
CA LEU A 49 11.89 21.46 12.08
C LEU A 49 12.98 21.21 11.03
N PRO A 50 14.22 20.84 11.45
CA PRO A 50 15.32 20.59 10.54
C PRO A 50 14.93 19.50 9.54
N PHE A 51 14.86 19.91 8.27
CA PHE A 51 14.48 19.06 7.16
C PHE A 51 15.64 18.11 6.84
N ASN A 52 15.47 16.81 7.05
CA ASN A 52 16.49 15.81 6.73
C ASN A 52 16.03 15.03 5.47
N PRO A 53 16.46 15.42 4.26
CA PRO A 53 15.90 14.88 3.01
C PRO A 53 16.50 13.53 2.58
N ILE A 54 17.24 12.85 3.45
CA ILE A 54 17.94 11.63 3.04
C ILE A 54 16.97 10.45 3.13
N HIS A 55 16.18 10.25 2.07
CA HIS A 55 15.49 8.98 1.83
C HIS A 55 16.56 7.89 1.72
N GLN A 56 16.73 7.07 2.76
CA GLN A 56 17.76 6.02 2.78
C GLN A 56 17.42 4.84 1.84
N GLY A 57 16.17 4.80 1.36
CA GLY A 57 15.61 3.74 0.54
C GLY A 57 14.20 3.42 1.02
N GLY A 58 13.44 2.73 0.19
CA GLY A 58 12.15 2.17 0.51
C GLY A 58 12.20 0.67 0.69
N TRP A 59 11.02 0.08 0.75
CA TRP A 59 10.82 -1.35 0.78
C TRP A 59 9.80 -1.75 -0.27
N CYS A 60 9.98 -2.90 -0.91
CA CYS A 60 8.97 -3.39 -1.84
C CYS A 60 7.66 -3.71 -1.11
N GLU A 61 6.59 -3.07 -1.56
CA GLU A 61 5.23 -3.23 -1.04
C GLU A 61 4.31 -3.55 -2.23
N LYS A 62 3.31 -4.40 -2.00
CA LYS A 62 2.38 -4.81 -3.06
C LYS A 62 1.45 -3.67 -3.43
N TYR A 63 1.15 -3.54 -4.73
CA TYR A 63 0.05 -2.70 -5.17
C TYR A 63 -1.30 -3.26 -4.65
N LEU A 64 -2.23 -2.35 -4.41
CA LEU A 64 -3.61 -2.69 -4.07
C LEU A 64 -4.34 -3.24 -5.32
N THR A 65 -5.02 -4.36 -5.14
CA THR A 65 -5.79 -5.03 -6.20
C THR A 65 -7.15 -4.37 -6.40
N ASP A 66 -7.85 -4.75 -7.46
CA ASP A 66 -9.23 -4.30 -7.71
C ASP A 66 -10.15 -4.63 -6.52
N GLY A 67 -11.04 -3.69 -6.18
CA GLY A 67 -11.92 -3.74 -5.01
C GLY A 67 -11.22 -3.56 -3.65
N ALA A 68 -9.89 -3.49 -3.60
CA ALA A 68 -9.18 -3.27 -2.34
C ALA A 68 -9.43 -1.84 -1.82
N ARG A 69 -9.59 -1.72 -0.51
CA ARG A 69 -9.67 -0.41 0.15
C ARG A 69 -8.37 0.35 -0.04
N CYS A 70 -8.49 1.58 -0.51
CA CYS A 70 -7.37 2.47 -0.77
C CYS A 70 -7.57 3.80 -0.04
N ASN A 71 -6.49 4.55 0.11
CA ASN A 71 -6.54 5.93 0.56
C ASN A 71 -5.96 6.81 -0.57
N PRO A 72 -6.66 7.89 -0.99
CA PRO A 72 -6.19 8.78 -2.05
C PRO A 72 -4.83 9.41 -1.75
N PHE A 73 -4.41 9.44 -0.49
CA PHE A 73 -3.12 9.97 -0.06
C PHE A 73 -1.99 8.92 0.00
N ASN A 74 -2.25 7.65 -0.31
CA ASN A 74 -1.21 6.60 -0.24
C ASN A 74 0.02 6.95 -1.08
N LYS A 75 -0.17 7.33 -2.36
CA LYS A 75 0.95 7.62 -3.26
C LYS A 75 1.80 8.81 -2.81
N VAL A 76 1.16 9.86 -2.26
CA VAL A 76 1.89 11.04 -1.76
C VAL A 76 2.59 10.77 -0.43
N ASN A 77 2.09 9.82 0.37
CA ASN A 77 2.73 9.33 1.59
C ASN A 77 3.76 8.23 1.33
N GLY A 78 4.13 8.00 0.06
CA GLY A 78 5.14 7.02 -0.34
C GLY A 78 4.63 5.58 -0.45
N HIS A 79 3.39 5.26 -0.04
CA HIS A 79 2.79 3.92 -0.13
C HIS A 79 2.43 3.50 -1.55
N CYS A 80 2.45 2.19 -1.77
CA CYS A 80 1.90 1.58 -2.97
C CYS A 80 0.37 1.76 -2.97
N SER A 81 -0.13 2.45 -3.99
CA SER A 81 -1.56 2.69 -4.20
C SER A 81 -2.17 1.54 -5.00
N CYS A 82 -3.21 1.82 -5.78
CA CYS A 82 -3.80 0.87 -6.70
C CYS A 82 -2.81 0.43 -7.78
N GLY A 83 -2.92 -0.83 -8.19
CA GLY A 83 -2.10 -1.42 -9.24
C GLY A 83 -2.38 -0.82 -10.62
N ASN A 84 -1.66 -1.33 -11.61
CA ASN A 84 -1.73 -0.80 -12.97
C ASN A 84 -3.16 -0.86 -13.55
N GLY A 85 -3.61 0.22 -14.19
CA GLY A 85 -4.97 0.34 -14.72
C GLY A 85 -6.08 0.55 -13.69
N LEU A 86 -5.73 0.68 -12.40
CA LEU A 86 -6.67 0.94 -11.31
C LEU A 86 -6.47 2.34 -10.72
N LYS A 87 -7.56 2.95 -10.27
CA LYS A 87 -7.57 4.25 -9.58
C LYS A 87 -8.35 4.15 -8.28
N CYS A 88 -7.82 4.81 -7.25
CA CYS A 88 -8.51 4.94 -5.97
C CYS A 88 -9.74 5.84 -6.13
N THR A 89 -10.92 5.21 -6.17
CA THR A 89 -12.18 5.85 -6.52
C THR A 89 -13.11 5.82 -5.31
N ARG A 90 -13.85 6.92 -5.10
CA ARG A 90 -14.82 7.02 -4.01
C ARG A 90 -16.13 6.36 -4.39
N PHE A 91 -16.60 5.45 -3.55
CA PHE A 91 -17.91 4.83 -3.62
C PHE A 91 -18.77 5.34 -2.47
N PRO A 92 -19.74 6.24 -2.73
CA PRO A 92 -20.62 6.75 -1.68
C PRO A 92 -21.49 5.62 -1.11
N TYR A 93 -21.71 5.61 0.21
CA TYR A 93 -22.74 4.75 0.78
C TYR A 93 -24.12 5.27 0.38
N THR A 94 -25.05 4.38 0.07
CA THR A 94 -26.44 4.73 -0.31
C THR A 94 -27.28 5.20 0.87
N THR A 95 -26.75 5.17 2.09
CA THR A 95 -27.47 5.57 3.30
C THR A 95 -27.54 7.08 3.43
N THR A 96 -28.75 7.58 3.60
CA THR A 96 -29.11 8.96 3.98
C THR A 96 -28.63 9.28 5.41
N SER A 97 -27.33 9.28 5.65
CA SER A 97 -26.78 9.83 6.90
C SER A 97 -26.67 11.34 6.72
N SER A 98 -27.36 12.09 7.58
CA SER A 98 -27.33 13.55 7.62
C SER A 98 -25.88 14.03 7.81
N VAL A 99 -25.23 14.41 6.71
CA VAL A 99 -23.86 14.93 6.74
C VAL A 99 -23.92 16.33 7.34
N GLY A 100 -23.54 16.46 8.61
CA GLY A 100 -23.36 17.77 9.25
C GLY A 100 -22.29 18.60 8.50
N LYS A 101 -22.27 19.92 8.70
CA LYS A 101 -21.35 20.87 8.03
C LYS A 101 -19.84 20.57 8.14
N ARG A 102 -19.44 19.55 8.90
CA ARG A 102 -18.07 19.06 9.09
C ARG A 102 -17.89 17.55 8.83
N GLY A 103 -18.90 16.88 8.29
CA GLY A 103 -18.86 15.45 8.02
C GLY A 103 -18.12 15.14 6.73
N LEU A 104 -17.11 14.26 6.80
CA LEU A 104 -16.62 13.55 5.62
C LEU A 104 -17.82 12.84 4.99
N LEU A 105 -18.11 13.04 3.68
CA LEU A 105 -19.23 12.34 3.07
C LEU A 105 -19.05 10.82 3.27
N PRO A 106 -20.10 10.09 3.68
CA PRO A 106 -20.03 8.65 3.90
C PRO A 106 -19.67 7.92 2.59
N GLY A 107 -18.72 7.00 2.66
CA GLY A 107 -18.31 6.18 1.54
C GLY A 107 -16.94 5.55 1.75
N ASP A 108 -16.65 4.53 0.96
CA ASP A 108 -15.34 3.88 0.92
C ASP A 108 -14.55 4.36 -0.31
N TYR A 109 -13.24 4.27 -0.21
CA TYR A 109 -12.34 4.43 -1.35
C TYR A 109 -11.85 3.05 -1.73
N LEU A 110 -12.10 2.64 -2.97
CA LEU A 110 -11.70 1.34 -3.49
C LEU A 110 -10.89 1.53 -4.77
N CYS A 111 -9.92 0.64 -5.00
CA CYS A 111 -9.28 0.53 -6.30
C CYS A 111 -10.30 0.02 -7.31
N ALA A 112 -10.48 0.74 -8.41
CA ALA A 112 -11.39 0.38 -9.49
C ALA A 112 -10.74 0.70 -10.85
N PRO A 113 -11.14 0.04 -11.94
CA PRO A 113 -10.62 0.34 -13.27
C PRO A 113 -10.75 1.81 -13.63
N THR A 114 -9.71 2.36 -14.28
CA THR A 114 -9.83 3.68 -14.91
C THR A 114 -10.84 3.60 -16.05
N PRO A 115 -11.84 4.51 -16.12
CA PRO A 115 -12.79 4.57 -17.23
C PRO A 115 -12.12 4.94 -18.56
#